data_AF-A0A5A9P6Q4-F1
#
_entry.id   AF-A0A5A9P6Q4-F1
#
_cell.length_a   1.000
_cell.length_b   1.000
_cell.length_c   1.000
_cell.angle_alpha   90.00
_cell.angle_beta   90.00
_cell.angle_gamma   90.00
#
_symmetry.space_group_name_H-M   'P 1'
#
loop_
_entity.id
_entity.type
_entity.pdbx_description
1 polymer ?
#
loop_
_entity_poly.entity_id
_entity_poly.type
_entity_poly.pdbx_seq_one_letter_code
_entity_poly.pdbx_strand_id
1 'polypeptide(L)'
;MADRSGRLLENLDQIEMRVEALREAATAMEQERESLIEMIQSTQNSQEMRNICDGEKEELSLTANRLMKRTLTVTVSVDTIRNALQEDALQKATAIINEIASKVLEDLEGGRKRLQALHAACVTEAPPVPIDQKFQSVVISCALEDQKKIKRRLETLIRNMDNAEKTIKIMDHQKVDHSDLANGK
;
A
#
# COMPACT_ATOMS: atom_id res chain seq x y z
N MET A 1 -26.12 8.11 -45.46
CA MET A 1 -25.67 8.79 -44.23
C MET A 1 -25.44 7.80 -43.07
N ALA A 2 -26.28 6.78 -42.89
CA ALA A 2 -26.10 5.74 -41.85
C ALA A 2 -24.76 4.99 -41.90
N ASP A 3 -24.26 4.68 -43.10
CA ASP A 3 -23.01 3.94 -43.33
C ASP A 3 -21.74 4.65 -42.79
N ARG A 4 -21.69 5.99 -42.90
CA ARG A 4 -20.58 6.78 -42.35
C ARG A 4 -20.60 6.84 -40.83
N SER A 5 -21.80 6.90 -40.24
CA SER A 5 -21.96 6.91 -38.79
C SER A 5 -21.56 5.58 -38.17
N GLY A 6 -21.89 4.46 -38.81
CA GLY A 6 -21.49 3.11 -38.35
C GLY A 6 -19.97 2.94 -38.31
N ARG A 7 -19.28 3.29 -39.40
CA ARG A 7 -17.82 3.24 -39.45
C ARG A 7 -17.14 4.14 -38.41
N LEU A 8 -17.72 5.31 -38.11
CA LEU A 8 -17.21 6.19 -37.06
C LEU A 8 -17.38 5.57 -35.67
N LEU A 9 -18.50 4.91 -35.39
CA LEU A 9 -18.72 4.19 -34.13
C LEU A 9 -17.73 3.05 -33.96
N GLU A 10 -17.53 2.20 -34.98
CA GLU A 10 -16.53 1.12 -34.92
C GLU A 10 -15.11 1.63 -34.63
N ASN A 11 -14.74 2.79 -35.20
CA ASN A 11 -13.46 3.42 -34.92
C ASN A 11 -13.38 3.91 -33.46
N LEU A 12 -14.48 4.46 -32.91
CA LEU A 12 -14.53 4.90 -31.51
C LEU A 12 -14.43 3.71 -30.55
N ASP A 13 -15.11 2.59 -30.84
CA ASP A 13 -15.03 1.37 -30.04
C ASP A 13 -13.60 0.80 -30.02
N GLN A 14 -12.91 0.81 -31.17
CA GLN A 14 -11.50 0.43 -31.25
C GLN A 14 -10.58 1.35 -30.46
N ILE A 15 -10.87 2.66 -30.46
CA ILE A 15 -10.12 3.64 -29.65
C ILE A 15 -10.37 3.38 -28.17
N GLU A 16 -11.61 3.12 -27.75
CA GLU A 16 -11.98 2.82 -26.37
C GLU A 16 -11.21 1.60 -25.85
N MET A 17 -11.19 0.50 -26.61
CA MET A 17 -10.41 -0.69 -26.26
C MET A 17 -8.91 -0.38 -26.08
N ARG A 18 -8.34 0.45 -26.95
CA ARG A 18 -6.92 0.84 -26.87
C ARG A 18 -6.64 1.75 -25.68
N VAL A 19 -7.57 2.64 -25.34
CA VAL A 19 -7.48 3.50 -24.16
C VAL A 19 -7.52 2.63 -22.90
N GLU A 20 -8.40 1.64 -22.82
CA GLU A 20 -8.46 0.77 -21.64
C GLU A 20 -7.19 -0.06 -21.48
N ALA A 21 -6.68 -0.67 -22.56
CA ALA A 21 -5.41 -1.39 -22.52
C ALA A 21 -4.23 -0.49 -22.09
N LEU A 22 -4.21 0.78 -22.53
CA LEU A 22 -3.20 1.75 -22.09
C LEU A 22 -3.34 2.07 -20.59
N ARG A 23 -4.57 2.24 -20.09
CA ARG A 23 -4.84 2.51 -18.68
C ARG A 23 -4.41 1.32 -17.80
N GLU A 24 -4.71 0.09 -18.22
CA GLU A 24 -4.26 -1.12 -17.53
C GLU A 24 -2.73 -1.21 -17.47
N ALA A 25 -2.06 -1.00 -18.60
CA ALA A 25 -0.59 -1.03 -18.69
C ALA A 25 0.07 0.05 -17.81
N ALA A 26 -0.46 1.28 -17.84
CA ALA A 26 0.04 2.37 -16.99
C ALA A 26 -0.20 2.08 -15.50
N THR A 27 -1.34 1.51 -15.15
CA THR A 27 -1.67 1.09 -13.77
C THR A 27 -0.76 -0.03 -13.28
N ALA A 28 -0.33 -0.94 -14.16
CA ALA A 28 0.66 -1.97 -13.85
C ALA A 28 2.06 -1.36 -13.64
N MET A 29 2.46 -0.38 -14.46
CA MET A 29 3.73 0.34 -14.27
C MET A 29 3.76 1.15 -12.97
N GLU A 30 2.65 1.79 -12.59
CA GLU A 30 2.51 2.50 -11.32
C GLU A 30 2.72 1.53 -10.13
N GLN A 31 2.11 0.34 -10.17
CA GLN A 31 2.29 -0.70 -9.15
C GLN A 31 3.71 -1.27 -9.09
N GLU A 32 4.34 -1.52 -10.24
CA GLU A 32 5.70 -2.04 -10.28
C GLU A 32 6.69 -1.05 -9.66
N ARG A 33 6.50 0.25 -9.92
CA ARG A 33 7.29 1.30 -9.26
C ARG A 33 7.12 1.27 -7.74
N GLU A 34 5.90 1.16 -7.23
CA GLU A 34 5.63 1.05 -5.79
C GLU A 34 6.27 -0.20 -5.18
N SER A 35 6.13 -1.35 -5.85
CA SER A 35 6.76 -2.62 -5.46
C SER A 35 8.28 -2.51 -5.36
N LEU A 36 8.93 -1.86 -6.34
CA LEU A 36 10.37 -1.62 -6.32
C LEU A 36 10.79 -0.74 -5.13
N ILE A 37 10.02 0.30 -4.80
CA ILE A 37 10.28 1.14 -3.63
C ILE A 37 10.17 0.31 -2.35
N GLU A 38 9.11 -0.48 -2.19
CA GLU A 38 8.92 -1.36 -1.04
C GLU A 38 10.05 -2.39 -0.89
N MET A 39 10.47 -3.03 -1.98
CA MET A 39 11.56 -4.01 -1.97
C MET A 39 12.89 -3.37 -1.54
N ILE A 40 13.25 -2.20 -2.09
CA ILE A 40 14.48 -1.50 -1.72
C ILE A 40 14.45 -1.12 -0.23
N GLN A 41 13.33 -0.57 0.26
CA GLN A 41 13.17 -0.22 1.67
C GLN A 41 13.23 -1.45 2.58
N SER A 42 12.62 -2.57 2.17
CA SER A 42 12.66 -3.82 2.92
C SER A 42 14.08 -4.36 3.03
N THR A 43 14.89 -4.26 1.96
CA THR A 43 16.29 -4.65 2.00
C THR A 43 17.10 -3.72 2.90
N GLN A 44 16.91 -2.40 2.82
CA GLN A 44 17.63 -1.45 3.68
C GLN A 44 17.34 -1.63 5.17
N ASN A 45 16.12 -2.01 5.51
CA ASN A 45 15.66 -2.19 6.89
C ASN A 45 15.75 -3.64 7.37
N SER A 46 16.33 -4.53 6.57
CA SER A 46 16.37 -5.96 6.88
C SER A 46 17.25 -6.26 8.10
N GLN A 47 17.03 -7.41 8.73
CA GLN A 47 17.83 -7.81 9.89
C GLN A 47 19.26 -8.16 9.49
N GLU A 48 19.46 -8.69 8.28
CA GLU A 48 20.77 -9.03 7.72
C GLU A 48 21.68 -7.80 7.66
N MET A 49 21.12 -6.62 7.30
CA MET A 49 21.84 -5.35 7.30
C MET A 49 22.38 -4.92 8.68
N ARG A 50 21.90 -5.53 9.77
CA ARG A 50 22.38 -5.29 11.14
C ARG A 50 23.52 -6.22 11.56
N ASN A 51 23.73 -7.32 10.83
CA ASN A 51 24.66 -8.39 11.19
C ASN A 51 25.93 -8.44 10.31
N ILE A 52 26.06 -7.52 9.34
CA ILE A 52 27.22 -7.39 8.45
C ILE A 52 28.17 -6.30 8.94
N CYS A 53 29.41 -6.28 8.45
CA CYS A 53 30.37 -5.26 8.87
C CYS A 53 30.03 -3.88 8.32
N ASP A 54 30.58 -2.83 8.94
CA ASP A 54 30.27 -1.44 8.57
C ASP A 54 30.60 -1.13 7.10
N GLY A 55 31.68 -1.70 6.55
CA GLY A 55 32.06 -1.50 5.15
C GLY A 55 31.04 -2.10 4.17
N GLU A 56 30.61 -3.35 4.40
CA GLU A 56 29.58 -4.00 3.58
C GLU A 56 28.24 -3.27 3.69
N LYS A 57 27.90 -2.83 4.90
CA LYS A 57 26.69 -2.07 5.18
C LYS A 57 26.67 -0.74 4.43
N GLU A 58 27.78 -0.02 4.41
CA GLU A 58 27.91 1.23 3.66
C GLU A 58 27.75 1.00 2.16
N GLU A 59 28.43 -0.01 1.59
CA GLU A 59 28.34 -0.34 0.17
C GLU A 59 26.91 -0.70 -0.27
N LEU A 60 26.24 -1.54 0.50
CA LEU A 60 24.84 -1.92 0.26
C LEU A 60 23.91 -0.71 0.40
N SER A 61 24.14 0.15 1.39
CA SER A 61 23.35 1.37 1.59
C SER A 61 23.49 2.35 0.43
N LEU A 62 24.72 2.55 -0.08
CA LEU A 62 24.97 3.38 -1.27
C LEU A 62 24.28 2.81 -2.51
N THR A 63 24.32 1.49 -2.69
CA THR A 63 23.66 0.80 -3.80
C THR A 63 22.15 0.95 -3.72
N ALA A 64 21.54 0.71 -2.56
CA ALA A 64 20.11 0.87 -2.34
C ALA A 64 19.66 2.32 -2.56
N ASN A 65 20.41 3.31 -2.06
CA ASN A 65 20.13 4.72 -2.28
C ASN A 65 20.18 5.10 -3.77
N ARG A 66 21.15 4.57 -4.52
CA ARG A 66 21.24 4.78 -5.98
C ARG A 66 20.03 4.18 -6.70
N LEU A 67 19.61 2.96 -6.33
CA LEU A 67 18.42 2.33 -6.89
C LEU A 67 17.17 3.14 -6.56
N MET A 68 16.98 3.53 -5.29
CA MET A 68 15.86 4.37 -4.85
C MET A 68 15.75 5.65 -5.67
N LYS A 69 16.85 6.39 -5.82
CA LYS A 69 16.89 7.62 -6.64
C LYS A 69 16.44 7.36 -8.08
N ARG A 70 16.89 6.26 -8.71
CA ARG A 70 16.50 5.90 -10.08
C ARG A 70 15.02 5.51 -10.16
N THR A 71 14.51 4.73 -9.23
CA THR A 71 13.09 4.35 -9.19
C THR A 71 12.20 5.59 -9.05
N LEU A 72 12.60 6.56 -8.22
CA LEU A 72 11.86 7.81 -8.04
C LEU A 72 11.82 8.71 -9.28
N THR A 73 12.71 8.55 -10.27
CA THR A 73 12.64 9.29 -11.54
C THR A 73 11.52 8.83 -12.46
N VAL A 74 10.99 7.61 -12.26
CA VAL A 74 9.84 7.11 -13.01
C VAL A 74 8.58 7.67 -12.37
N THR A 75 7.71 8.32 -13.15
CA THR A 75 6.40 8.80 -12.68
C THR A 75 5.34 8.37 -13.70
N VAL A 76 4.39 7.56 -13.24
CA VAL A 76 3.25 7.08 -14.03
C VAL A 76 2.02 7.24 -13.13
N SER A 77 0.95 7.82 -13.67
CA SER A 77 -0.29 8.05 -12.93
C SER A 77 -1.48 7.82 -13.85
N VAL A 78 -2.47 7.08 -13.35
CA VAL A 78 -3.76 6.91 -14.02
C VAL A 78 -4.84 7.53 -13.14
N ASP A 79 -5.44 8.60 -13.67
CA ASP A 79 -6.54 9.28 -13.00
C ASP A 79 -7.84 8.47 -13.10
N THR A 80 -8.58 8.49 -12.00
CA THR A 80 -9.91 7.93 -11.90
C THR A 80 -10.92 9.05 -12.16
N ILE A 81 -11.79 8.86 -13.15
CA ILE A 81 -12.88 9.79 -13.41
C ILE A 81 -13.94 9.58 -12.33
N ARG A 82 -14.30 10.66 -11.63
CA ARG A 82 -15.21 10.62 -10.48
C ARG A 82 -16.33 11.63 -10.65
N ASN A 83 -17.50 11.30 -10.13
CA ASN A 83 -18.55 12.28 -9.84
C ASN A 83 -18.40 12.84 -8.41
N ALA A 84 -19.19 13.85 -8.07
CA ALA A 84 -19.11 14.51 -6.76
C ALA A 84 -19.36 13.57 -5.57
N LEU A 85 -20.23 12.57 -5.74
CA LEU A 85 -20.51 11.58 -4.69
C LEU A 85 -19.32 10.64 -4.47
N GLN A 86 -18.67 10.20 -5.55
CA GLN A 86 -17.48 9.36 -5.50
C GLN A 86 -16.29 10.10 -4.88
N GLU A 87 -16.15 11.39 -5.17
CA GLU A 87 -15.11 12.23 -4.57
C GLU A 87 -15.30 12.36 -3.05
N ASP A 88 -16.52 12.66 -2.60
CA ASP A 88 -16.86 12.73 -1.16
C ASP A 88 -16.68 11.38 -0.46
N ALA A 89 -17.09 10.28 -1.10
CA ALA A 89 -16.87 8.93 -0.59
C ALA A 89 -15.37 8.61 -0.45
N LEU A 90 -14.56 8.93 -1.44
CA LEU A 90 -13.11 8.74 -1.40
C LEU A 90 -12.46 9.55 -0.28
N GLN A 91 -12.87 10.82 -0.11
CA GLN A 91 -12.38 11.66 0.98
C GLN A 91 -12.71 11.07 2.34
N LYS A 92 -13.96 10.60 2.53
CA LYS A 92 -14.40 9.93 3.77
C LYS A 92 -13.61 8.66 4.04
N ALA A 93 -13.47 7.78 3.05
CA ALA A 93 -12.70 6.54 3.20
C ALA A 93 -11.24 6.84 3.56
N THR A 94 -10.63 7.81 2.88
CA THR A 94 -9.25 8.24 3.12
C THR A 94 -9.07 8.81 4.53
N ALA A 95 -10.02 9.62 5.00
CA ALA A 95 -10.00 10.20 6.34
C ALA A 95 -10.07 9.13 7.43
N ILE A 96 -10.94 8.12 7.28
CA ILE A 96 -11.06 7.00 8.23
C ILE A 96 -9.73 6.23 8.34
N ILE A 97 -9.09 5.94 7.21
CA ILE A 97 -7.78 5.26 7.18
C ILE A 97 -6.70 6.12 7.83
N ASN A 98 -6.66 7.42 7.49
CA ASN A 98 -5.68 8.36 8.05
C ASN A 98 -5.79 8.48 9.57
N GLU A 99 -7.02 8.50 10.10
CA GLU A 99 -7.25 8.57 11.54
C GLU A 99 -6.60 7.39 12.26
N ILE A 100 -6.80 6.17 11.75
CA ILE A 100 -6.19 4.96 12.34
C ILE A 100 -4.67 4.99 12.17
N ALA A 101 -4.17 5.32 10.99
CA ALA A 101 -2.74 5.38 10.71
C ALA A 101 -2.02 6.40 11.60
N SER A 102 -2.67 7.52 11.96
CA SER A 102 -2.08 8.53 12.85
C SER A 102 -1.94 8.07 14.30
N LYS A 103 -2.79 7.14 14.75
CA LYS A 103 -2.84 6.63 16.14
C LYS A 103 -2.12 5.30 16.32
N VAL A 104 -1.53 4.75 15.25
CA VAL A 104 -0.92 3.42 15.24
C VAL A 104 0.25 3.28 16.21
N LEU A 105 1.02 4.36 16.44
CA LEU A 105 2.14 4.34 17.39
C LEU A 105 1.69 4.36 18.85
N GLU A 106 0.45 4.78 19.14
CA GLU A 106 -0.12 4.82 20.48
C GLU A 106 -0.67 3.45 20.89
N ASP A 107 -1.26 2.71 19.93
CA ASP A 107 -1.83 1.39 20.12
C ASP A 107 -1.66 0.53 18.86
N LEU A 108 -0.54 -0.20 18.80
CA LEU A 108 -0.21 -1.08 17.67
C LEU A 108 -1.23 -2.22 17.53
N GLU A 109 -1.69 -2.81 18.63
CA GLU A 109 -2.59 -3.96 18.58
C GLU A 109 -4.00 -3.54 18.16
N GLY A 110 -4.54 -2.47 18.76
CA GLY A 110 -5.85 -1.93 18.40
C GLY A 110 -5.87 -1.31 17.00
N GLY A 111 -4.80 -0.62 16.60
CA GLY A 111 -4.62 -0.14 15.23
C GLY A 111 -4.66 -1.27 14.20
N ARG A 112 -3.96 -2.37 14.47
CA ARG A 112 -3.93 -3.56 13.61
C ARG A 112 -5.32 -4.19 13.46
N LYS A 113 -6.03 -4.42 14.58
CA LYS A 113 -7.39 -4.98 14.56
C LYS A 113 -8.36 -4.11 13.77
N ARG A 114 -8.26 -2.79 13.91
CA ARG A 114 -9.08 -1.83 13.15
C ARG A 114 -8.77 -1.88 11.66
N LEU A 115 -7.50 -1.85 11.26
CA LEU A 115 -7.14 -1.98 9.84
C LEU A 115 -7.61 -3.31 9.24
N GLN A 116 -7.54 -4.40 9.99
CA GLN A 116 -8.09 -5.70 9.56
C GLN A 116 -9.61 -5.65 9.37
N ALA A 117 -10.35 -4.98 10.25
CA ALA A 117 -11.79 -4.79 10.09
C ALA A 117 -12.15 -3.90 8.87
N LEU A 118 -11.33 -2.89 8.57
CA LEU A 118 -11.49 -2.09 7.35
C LEU A 118 -11.14 -2.90 6.10
N HIS A 119 -10.08 -3.71 6.12
CA HIS A 119 -9.69 -4.57 5.01
C HIS A 119 -10.77 -5.62 4.73
N ALA A 120 -11.36 -6.19 5.78
CA ALA A 120 -12.50 -7.09 5.71
C ALA A 120 -13.73 -6.48 5.00
N ALA A 121 -13.91 -5.16 5.08
CA ALA A 121 -14.96 -4.45 4.36
C ALA A 121 -14.67 -4.25 2.86
N CYS A 122 -13.43 -4.48 2.42
CA CYS A 122 -13.00 -4.38 1.02
C CYS A 122 -12.92 -5.73 0.29
N VAL A 123 -13.19 -6.85 0.97
CA VAL A 123 -13.14 -8.20 0.40
C VAL A 123 -14.53 -8.78 0.21
N THR A 124 -14.69 -9.60 -0.83
CA THR A 124 -15.95 -10.27 -1.18
C THR A 124 -16.15 -11.58 -0.44
N GLU A 125 -15.08 -12.21 0.05
CA GLU A 125 -15.13 -13.44 0.83
C GLU A 125 -15.53 -13.13 2.27
N ALA A 126 -16.31 -14.03 2.90
CA ALA A 126 -16.73 -13.89 4.29
C ALA A 126 -15.48 -13.90 5.20
N PRO A 127 -15.08 -12.76 5.77
CA PRO A 127 -13.84 -12.68 6.53
C PRO A 127 -14.06 -13.30 7.92
N PRO A 128 -13.02 -13.89 8.54
CA PRO A 128 -13.11 -14.45 9.89
C PRO A 128 -13.18 -13.37 10.99
N VAL A 129 -13.18 -12.09 10.59
CA VAL A 129 -13.14 -10.92 11.47
C VAL A 129 -14.38 -10.03 11.27
N PRO A 130 -14.79 -9.26 12.28
CA PRO A 130 -15.90 -8.31 12.15
C PRO A 130 -15.69 -7.31 11.01
N ILE A 131 -16.74 -7.10 10.22
CA ILE A 131 -16.76 -6.13 9.11
C ILE A 131 -17.20 -4.76 9.63
N ASP A 132 -16.45 -3.71 9.30
CA ASP A 132 -16.92 -2.34 9.49
C ASP A 132 -17.95 -1.97 8.41
N GLN A 133 -19.24 -2.17 8.72
CA GLN A 133 -20.33 -1.90 7.78
C GLN A 133 -20.41 -0.43 7.35
N LYS A 134 -20.04 0.51 8.24
CA LYS A 134 -20.04 1.93 7.92
C LYS A 134 -18.98 2.21 6.87
N PHE A 135 -17.76 1.72 7.07
CA PHE A 135 -16.70 1.85 6.09
C PHE A 135 -17.03 1.13 4.78
N GLN A 136 -17.61 -0.06 4.84
CA GLN A 136 -18.04 -0.80 3.65
C GLN A 136 -19.00 0.03 2.77
N SER A 137 -19.99 0.69 3.37
CA SER A 137 -20.92 1.55 2.63
C SER A 137 -20.24 2.73 1.93
N VAL A 138 -19.21 3.30 2.58
CA VAL A 138 -18.41 4.39 2.01
C VAL A 138 -17.59 3.86 0.83
N VAL A 139 -16.90 2.72 0.99
CA VAL A 139 -16.06 2.12 -0.07
C VAL A 139 -16.88 1.74 -1.29
N ILE A 140 -18.06 1.12 -1.11
CA ILE A 140 -18.94 0.76 -2.24
C ILE A 140 -19.38 2.00 -3.04
N SER A 141 -19.45 3.17 -2.40
CA SER A 141 -19.79 4.43 -3.05
C SER A 141 -18.63 5.06 -3.83
N CYS A 142 -17.40 4.56 -3.67
CA CYS A 142 -16.23 4.99 -4.45
C CYS A 142 -16.23 4.38 -5.86
N ALA A 143 -15.46 4.96 -6.77
CA ALA A 143 -15.19 4.34 -8.07
C ALA A 143 -14.42 3.01 -7.90
N LEU A 144 -14.61 2.07 -8.83
CA LEU A 144 -14.04 0.72 -8.73
C LEU A 144 -12.51 0.74 -8.55
N GLU A 145 -11.83 1.62 -9.27
CA GLU A 145 -10.37 1.79 -9.15
C GLU A 145 -9.95 2.32 -7.77
N ASP A 146 -10.75 3.20 -7.17
CA ASP A 146 -10.48 3.69 -5.82
C ASP A 146 -10.70 2.59 -4.77
N GLN A 147 -11.71 1.72 -4.96
CA GLN A 147 -11.91 0.57 -4.08
C GLN A 147 -10.68 -0.35 -4.07
N LYS A 148 -10.10 -0.62 -5.25
CA LYS A 148 -8.84 -1.39 -5.39
C LYS A 148 -7.67 -0.68 -4.71
N LYS A 149 -7.51 0.63 -4.92
CA LYS A 149 -6.45 1.44 -4.29
C LYS A 149 -6.58 1.48 -2.77
N ILE A 150 -7.80 1.64 -2.24
CA ILE A 150 -8.11 1.60 -0.80
C ILE A 150 -7.74 0.24 -0.21
N LYS A 151 -8.15 -0.86 -0.85
CA LYS A 151 -7.81 -2.22 -0.42
C LYS A 151 -6.29 -2.42 -0.32
N ARG A 152 -5.55 -2.09 -1.39
CA ARG A 152 -4.08 -2.21 -1.41
C ARG A 152 -3.42 -1.38 -0.32
N ARG A 153 -3.90 -0.14 -0.12
CA ARG A 153 -3.40 0.73 0.94
C ARG A 153 -3.56 0.11 2.32
N LEU A 154 -4.70 -0.52 2.60
CA LEU A 154 -4.92 -1.25 3.85
C LEU A 154 -3.97 -2.44 3.99
N GLU A 155 -3.75 -3.21 2.92
CA GLU A 155 -2.79 -4.34 2.91
C GLU A 155 -1.37 -3.88 3.23
N THR A 156 -0.90 -2.81 2.57
CA THR A 156 0.43 -2.21 2.83
C THR A 156 0.54 -1.74 4.28
N LEU A 157 -0.48 -1.05 4.83
CA LEU A 157 -0.46 -0.59 6.21
C LEU A 157 -0.40 -1.76 7.21
N ILE A 158 -1.20 -2.80 7.02
CA ILE A 158 -1.18 -4.00 7.87
C ILE A 158 0.20 -4.66 7.82
N ARG A 159 0.78 -4.84 6.62
CA ARG A 159 2.11 -5.43 6.45
C ARG A 159 3.19 -4.61 7.15
N ASN A 160 3.14 -3.29 7.03
CA ASN A 160 4.08 -2.39 7.68
C ASN A 160 3.97 -2.46 9.21
N MET A 161 2.75 -2.57 9.74
CA MET A 161 2.53 -2.77 11.18
C MET A 161 3.10 -4.10 11.67
N ASP A 162 2.84 -5.20 10.96
CA ASP A 162 3.39 -6.52 11.32
C ASP A 162 4.93 -6.51 11.32
N ASN A 163 5.55 -5.77 10.41
CA ASN A 163 7.01 -5.61 10.35
C ASN A 163 7.55 -4.75 11.51
N ALA A 164 6.84 -3.67 11.87
CA ALA A 164 7.21 -2.82 13.00
C ALA A 164 7.10 -3.58 14.34
N GLU A 165 6.01 -4.34 14.54
CA GLU A 165 5.80 -5.16 15.73
C GLU A 165 6.90 -6.21 15.90
N LYS A 166 7.27 -6.91 14.81
CA LYS A 166 8.40 -7.86 14.83
C LYS A 166 9.71 -7.18 15.23
N THR A 167 9.96 -5.99 14.70
CA THR A 167 11.18 -5.23 15.01
C THR A 167 11.24 -4.83 16.48
N ILE A 168 10.12 -4.36 17.05
CA ILE A 168 10.03 -3.96 18.46
C ILE A 168 10.24 -5.17 19.38
N LYS A 169 9.55 -6.30 19.12
CA LYS A 169 9.71 -7.53 19.94
C LYS A 169 11.16 -8.01 19.99
N ILE A 170 11.87 -7.96 18.87
CA ILE A 170 13.29 -8.33 18.82
C ILE A 170 14.14 -7.39 19.69
N MET A 171 13.88 -6.08 19.65
CA MET A 171 14.61 -5.11 20.48
C MET A 171 14.38 -5.33 21.98
N ASP A 172 13.17 -5.69 22.37
CA ASP A 172 12.87 -6.02 23.77
C ASP A 172 13.58 -7.31 24.21
N HIS A 173 13.62 -8.34 23.35
CA HIS A 173 14.39 -9.55 23.63
C HIS A 173 15.90 -9.30 23.72
N GLN A 174 16.47 -8.46 22.85
CA GLN A 174 17.90 -8.08 22.91
C GLN A 174 18.26 -7.27 24.17
N LYS A 175 17.35 -6.46 24.70
CA LYS A 175 17.58 -5.73 25.96
C LYS A 175 17.64 -6.66 27.16
N VAL A 176 16.82 -7.71 27.18
CA VAL A 176 16.78 -8.69 28.28
C VAL A 176 18.08 -9.50 28.32
N ASP A 177 18.56 -9.99 27.17
CA ASP A 177 19.83 -10.73 27.08
C ASP A 177 21.05 -9.90 27.54
N HIS A 178 21.04 -8.59 27.26
CA HIS A 178 22.12 -7.70 27.73
C HIS A 178 22.04 -7.34 29.21
N SER A 179 20.85 -7.31 29.82
CA SER A 179 20.71 -7.04 31.26
C SER A 179 21.12 -8.22 32.14
N ASP A 180 20.93 -9.45 31.66
CA ASP A 180 21.31 -10.66 32.41
C ASP A 180 22.83 -10.89 32.46
N LEU A 181 23.56 -10.33 31.49
CA LEU A 181 25.04 -10.33 31.48
C LEU A 181 25.66 -9.25 32.39
N ALA A 182 24.88 -8.25 32.81
CA ALA A 182 25.38 -7.12 33.60
C ALA A 182 25.26 -7.30 35.13
N ASN A 183 24.48 -8.29 35.59
CA ASN A 183 24.20 -8.51 37.02
C ASN A 183 24.90 -9.72 37.65
N GLY A 184 25.85 -10.33 36.95
CA GLY A 184 26.71 -11.40 37.50
C GLY A 184 28.01 -10.88 38.11
N LYS A 185 27.95 -10.29 39.31
CA LYS A 185 29.11 -10.12 40.21
C LYS A 185 28.74 -10.44 41.64
#